data_AF-A0A942YJA3-F1
#
_entry.id   AF-A0A942YJA3-F1
#
_cell.length_a   1.000
_cell.length_b   1.000
_cell.length_c   1.000
_cell.angle_alpha   90.00
_cell.angle_beta   90.00
_cell.angle_gamma   90.00
#
_symmetry.space_group_name_H-M   'P 1'
#
loop_
_entity.id
_entity.type
_entity.pdbx_description
1 polymer ?
#
loop_
_entity_poly.entity_id
_entity_poly.type
_entity_poly.pdbx_seq_one_letter_code
_entity_poly.pdbx_strand_id
1 'polypeptide(L)' 'MKFTELNHQILAQILIASPFSAKDRKQSTIKESLLEMKSSPENSLEMEFLKDIFSLNTNEIIDKWYDANDTIVGFFFRDE' A
#
# COMPACT_ATOMS: atom_id res chain seq x y z
N MET A 1 1.67 -0.87 13.93
CA MET A 1 0.61 -0.30 13.08
C MET A 1 -0.01 -1.44 12.31
N LYS A 2 -1.33 -1.44 12.13
CA LYS A 2 -2.08 -2.58 11.58
C LYS A 2 -3.01 -2.15 10.46
N PHE A 3 -3.33 -3.08 9.56
CA PHE A 3 -4.23 -2.85 8.44
C PHE A 3 -5.58 -2.27 8.89
N THR A 4 -6.08 -2.70 10.04
CA THR A 4 -7.34 -2.21 10.64
C THR A 4 -7.29 -0.74 11.09
N GLU A 5 -6.10 -0.17 11.22
CA GLU A 5 -5.89 1.24 11.61
C GLU A 5 -5.84 2.16 10.38
N LEU A 6 -5.85 1.60 9.16
CA LEU A 6 -5.84 2.37 7.93
C LEU A 6 -7.19 3.05 7.67
N ASN A 7 -7.13 4.29 7.23
CA ASN A 7 -8.27 4.99 6.65
C ASN A 7 -8.45 4.54 5.19
N HIS A 8 -9.40 3.62 4.99
CA HIS A 8 -9.71 3.07 3.67
C HIS A 8 -10.10 4.12 2.62
N GLN A 9 -10.71 5.24 3.04
CA GLN A 9 -11.09 6.31 2.11
C GLN A 9 -9.84 7.03 1.57
N ILE A 10 -8.88 7.33 2.45
CA ILE A 10 -7.61 7.96 2.07
C ILE A 10 -6.79 7.00 1.19
N LEU A 11 -6.73 5.72 1.58
CA LEU A 11 -6.05 4.68 0.82
C LEU A 11 -6.60 4.59 -0.62
N ALA A 12 -7.92 4.55 -0.77
CA ALA A 12 -8.59 4.53 -2.07
C ALA A 12 -8.30 5.80 -2.89
N GLN A 13 -8.32 6.98 -2.26
CA GLN A 13 -8.00 8.23 -2.94
C GLN A 13 -6.58 8.24 -3.51
N ILE A 14 -5.59 7.78 -2.73
CA ILE A 14 -4.19 7.69 -3.19
C ILE A 14 -4.08 6.74 -4.37
N LEU A 15 -4.68 5.55 -4.26
CA LEU A 15 -4.66 4.54 -5.33
C LEU A 15 -5.30 5.07 -6.62
N ILE A 16 -6.47 5.72 -6.54
CA ILE A 16 -7.16 6.29 -7.70
C ILE A 16 -6.34 7.43 -8.33
N ALA A 17 -5.67 8.26 -7.54
CA ALA A 17 -4.84 9.36 -8.04
C ALA A 17 -3.50 8.89 -8.62
N SER A 18 -3.00 7.73 -8.20
CA SER A 18 -1.65 7.25 -8.52
C SER A 18 -1.31 7.13 -10.02
N PRO A 19 -2.22 6.71 -10.94
CA PRO A 19 -1.91 6.66 -12.36
C PRO A 19 -1.80 8.06 -12.97
N PHE A 20 -2.62 9.01 -12.47
CA PHE A 20 -2.54 10.39 -12.91
C PHE A 20 -1.21 11.01 -12.46
N SER A 21 -0.81 10.79 -11.21
CA SER A 21 0.51 11.22 -10.71
C SER A 21 1.67 10.59 -11.49
N ALA A 22 1.59 9.31 -11.83
CA ALA A 22 2.61 8.63 -12.61
C ALA A 22 2.77 9.26 -14.00
N LYS A 23 1.64 9.53 -14.67
CA LYS A 23 1.63 10.22 -15.96
C LYS A 23 2.24 11.62 -15.88
N ASP A 24 1.84 12.41 -14.89
CA ASP A 24 2.31 13.79 -14.70
C ASP A 24 3.82 13.85 -14.44
N ARG A 25 4.34 12.89 -13.67
CA ARG A 25 5.77 12.72 -13.36
C ARG A 25 6.57 12.00 -14.44
N LYS A 26 5.94 11.61 -15.56
CA LYS A 26 6.55 10.84 -16.66
C LYS A 26 7.19 9.51 -16.20
N GLN A 27 6.59 8.89 -15.19
CA GLN A 27 7.01 7.59 -14.68
C GLN A 27 6.36 6.48 -15.50
N SER A 28 7.09 5.39 -15.65
CA SER A 28 6.68 4.27 -16.50
C SER A 28 5.67 3.36 -15.80
N THR A 29 5.64 3.39 -14.46
CA THR A 29 4.77 2.56 -13.63
C THR A 29 4.14 3.34 -12.48
N ILE A 30 3.00 2.86 -12.00
CA ILE A 30 2.36 3.35 -10.76
C ILE A 30 3.27 3.11 -9.55
N LYS A 31 4.03 2.02 -9.56
CA LYS A 31 5.00 1.68 -8.51
C LYS A 31 6.02 2.81 -8.31
N GLU A 32 6.67 3.27 -9.38
CA GLU A 32 7.63 4.38 -9.33
C GLU A 32 6.99 5.64 -8.71
N SER A 33 5.75 5.95 -9.12
CA SER A 33 4.99 7.07 -8.61
C SER A 33 4.72 6.99 -7.11
N LEU A 34 4.25 5.83 -6.63
CA LEU A 34 3.91 5.64 -5.22
C LEU A 34 5.16 5.63 -4.33
N LEU A 35 6.27 5.03 -4.78
CA LEU A 35 7.52 5.01 -4.01
C LEU A 35 8.10 6.42 -3.83
N GLU A 36 8.00 7.27 -4.85
CA GLU A 36 8.47 8.66 -4.82
C GLU A 36 7.43 9.65 -4.27
N MET A 37 6.21 9.20 -3.96
CA MET A 37 5.18 10.07 -3.40
C MET A 37 5.56 10.42 -1.95
N LYS A 38 5.57 11.73 -1.64
CA LYS A 38 5.76 12.20 -0.27
C LYS A 38 4.48 11.93 0.50
N SER A 39 4.62 11.36 1.69
CA SER A 39 3.55 11.29 2.67
C SER A 39 3.33 12.66 3.30
N SER A 40 2.08 13.01 3.56
CA SER A 40 1.71 14.06 4.51
C SER A 40 1.36 13.43 5.86
N PRO A 41 1.32 14.21 6.96
CA PRO A 41 0.92 13.68 8.25
C PRO A 41 -0.44 12.99 8.22
N GLU A 42 -1.39 13.52 7.43
CA GLU A 42 -2.76 12.98 7.32
C GLU A 42 -2.89 11.66 6.56
N ASN A 43 -1.87 11.20 5.84
CA ASN A 43 -1.90 9.95 5.07
C ASN A 43 -0.66 9.07 5.24
N SER A 44 0.11 9.33 6.30
CA SER A 44 1.41 8.70 6.51
C SER A 44 1.32 7.17 6.59
N LEU A 45 0.29 6.64 7.25
CA LEU A 45 0.06 5.21 7.39
C LEU A 45 -0.37 4.54 6.08
N GLU A 46 -1.30 5.14 5.35
CA GLU A 46 -1.78 4.60 4.07
C GLU A 46 -0.66 4.62 3.03
N MET A 47 0.15 5.67 3.03
CA MET A 47 1.30 5.77 2.15
C MET A 47 2.37 4.75 2.51
N GLU A 48 2.62 4.50 3.80
CA GLU A 48 3.54 3.45 4.25
C GLU A 48 3.06 2.07 3.79
N PHE A 49 1.79 1.74 4.02
CA PHE A 49 1.20 0.49 3.58
C PHE A 49 1.32 0.27 2.07
N LEU A 50 1.00 1.30 1.27
CA LEU A 50 1.14 1.20 -0.19
C LEU A 50 2.59 1.00 -0.62
N LYS A 51 3.55 1.70 0.00
CA LYS A 51 4.97 1.52 -0.32
C LYS A 51 5.45 0.12 0.04
N ASP A 52 4.98 -0.42 1.16
CA ASP A 52 5.31 -1.77 1.58
C ASP A 52 4.79 -2.83 0.61
N ILE A 53 3.57 -2.69 0.08
CA ILE A 53 3.03 -3.59 -0.95
C ILE A 53 3.97 -3.72 -2.16
N PHE A 54 4.68 -2.65 -2.51
CA PHE A 54 5.58 -2.64 -3.68
C PHE A 54 7.04 -2.96 -3.35
N SER A 55 7.40 -3.05 -2.06
CA SER A 55 8.80 -3.14 -1.60
C SER A 55 9.08 -4.39 -0.78
N LEU A 56 8.09 -4.93 -0.08
CA LEU A 56 8.20 -6.10 0.79
C LEU A 56 7.65 -7.35 0.09
N ASN A 57 8.06 -8.51 0.58
CA ASN A 57 7.46 -9.78 0.19
C ASN A 57 6.17 -10.08 0.99
N THR A 58 5.40 -11.07 0.55
CA THR A 58 4.10 -11.42 1.14
C THR A 58 4.17 -11.69 2.65
N ASN A 59 5.15 -12.46 3.11
CA ASN A 59 5.31 -12.78 4.54
C ASN A 59 5.61 -11.54 5.37
N GLU A 60 6.51 -10.68 4.88
CA GLU A 60 6.83 -9.41 5.54
C GLU A 60 5.61 -8.48 5.64
N ILE A 61 4.76 -8.44 4.60
CA ILE A 61 3.52 -7.66 4.61
C ILE A 61 2.54 -8.22 5.64
N ILE A 62 2.37 -9.53 5.67
CA ILE A 62 1.48 -10.23 6.61
C ILE A 62 1.91 -9.98 8.06
N ASP A 63 3.19 -10.17 8.35
CA ASP A 63 3.74 -9.98 9.70
C ASP A 63 3.57 -8.52 10.16
N LYS A 64 3.87 -7.57 9.26
CA LYS A 64 3.81 -6.16 9.57
C LYS A 64 2.36 -5.69 9.76
N TRP A 65 1.50 -5.94 8.78
CA TRP A 65 0.18 -5.31 8.67
C TRP A 65 -0.99 -6.18 9.14
N TYR A 66 -0.85 -7.50 9.15
CA TYR A 66 -1.96 -8.46 9.36
C TYR A 66 -1.80 -9.36 10.60
N ASP A 67 -0.84 -9.05 11.49
CA ASP A 67 -0.61 -9.79 12.75
C ASP A 67 -0.31 -11.29 12.57
N ALA A 68 0.22 -11.69 11.41
CA ALA A 68 0.42 -13.10 11.07
C ALA A 68 -0.87 -13.95 11.22
N ASN A 69 -2.05 -13.30 11.12
CA ASN A 69 -3.32 -13.99 11.24
C ASN A 69 -3.68 -14.62 9.89
N ASP A 70 -3.16 -15.83 9.66
CA ASP A 70 -3.29 -16.64 8.43
C ASP A 70 -4.75 -16.73 7.92
N THR A 71 -5.72 -16.63 8.82
CA THR A 71 -7.15 -16.66 8.49
C THR A 71 -7.60 -15.50 7.59
N ILE A 72 -7.05 -14.30 7.77
CA ILE A 72 -7.35 -13.11 6.94
C ILE A 72 -6.51 -13.15 5.66
N VAL A 73 -5.29 -13.64 5.76
CA VAL A 73 -4.34 -13.76 4.64
C VAL A 73 -4.87 -14.70 3.56
N GLY A 74 -5.40 -15.87 3.93
CA GLY A 74 -5.94 -16.84 2.99
C GLY A 74 -7.15 -16.35 2.17
N PHE A 75 -7.74 -15.21 2.54
CA PHE A 75 -8.79 -14.55 1.76
C PHE A 75 -8.24 -13.64 0.65
N PHE A 76 -7.09 -13.00 0.86
CA PHE A 76 -6.52 -11.99 -0.05
C PHE A 76 -5.30 -12.48 -0.85
N PHE A 77 -4.52 -13.41 -0.30
CA PHE A 77 -3.23 -13.85 -0.83
C PHE A 77 -3.19 -15.38 -0.92
N ARG A 78 -4.14 -15.99 -1.64
CA ARG A 78 -4.06 -17.44 -1.88
C ARG A 78 -2.75 -17.74 -2.62
N ASP A 79 -1.89 -18.51 -1.99
CA ASP A 79 -0.81 -19.22 -2.67
C ASP A 79 -1.45 -20.18 -3.68
N GLU A 80 -1.09 -20.03 -4.96
CA GLU A 80 -1.37 -21.04 -5.99
C GLU A 80 -0.51 -22.29 -5.80
#